data_AF-A0A9W5B727-F1
#
_entry.id   AF-A0A9W5B727-F1
#
_cell.length_a   1.000
_cell.length_b   1.000
_cell.length_c   1.000
_cell.angle_alpha   90.00
_cell.angle_beta   90.00
_cell.angle_gamma   90.00
#
_symmetry.space_group_name_H-M   'P 1'
#
loop_
_entity.id
_entity.type
_entity.pdbx_description
1 polymer ?
#
loop_
_entity_poly.entity_id
_entity_poly.type
_entity_poly.pdbx_seq_one_letter_code
_entity_poly.pdbx_strand_id
1 'polypeptide(L)'
;MIDLPRSTYYYRSTARALNLGDSELVAIIEDIQDELPCYGYRRVTHELQRRGYLVNHKRVARVMRANGLGIKPRKRYVRTTDSNHDSPIYPNLYRNVIPARPDMVWVADFTYIRIAACFCYLAVILDACSRKVVGYGL
;
A
#
# COMPACT_ATOMS: atom_id res chain seq x y z
N MET A 1 3.34 58.94 -2.09
CA MET A 1 4.06 57.92 -2.87
C MET A 1 3.67 56.58 -2.30
N ILE A 2 3.02 55.71 -3.07
CA ILE A 2 2.54 54.42 -2.57
C ILE A 2 3.77 53.51 -2.37
N ASP A 3 3.97 53.05 -1.13
CA ASP A 3 5.12 52.27 -0.69
C ASP A 3 4.92 50.78 -1.04
N LEU A 4 4.87 50.48 -2.34
CA LEU A 4 4.73 49.11 -2.85
C LEU A 4 5.99 48.71 -3.65
N PRO A 5 6.55 47.52 -3.42
CA PRO A 5 7.61 46.96 -4.26
C PRO A 5 7.20 46.89 -5.73
N ARG A 6 8.13 47.22 -6.65
CA ARG A 6 7.86 47.25 -8.11
C ARG A 6 7.27 45.94 -8.64
N SER A 7 7.68 44.80 -8.11
CA SER A 7 7.16 43.48 -8.49
C SER A 7 5.65 43.35 -8.26
N THR A 8 5.12 43.96 -7.20
CA THR A 8 3.70 43.96 -6.87
C THR A 8 2.91 44.86 -7.82
N TYR A 9 3.49 45.99 -8.25
CA TYR A 9 2.84 46.91 -9.18
C TYR A 9 2.64 46.32 -10.58
N TYR A 10 3.59 45.52 -11.07
CA TYR A 10 3.51 44.85 -12.37
C TYR A 10 2.78 43.49 -12.34
N TYR A 11 2.46 42.97 -11.16
CA TYR A 11 1.76 41.70 -11.04
C TYR A 11 0.31 41.84 -11.52
N ARG A 12 0.06 41.38 -12.75
CA ARG A 12 -1.29 41.10 -13.24
C ARG A 12 -1.58 39.61 -13.02
N SER A 13 -2.56 39.31 -12.17
CA SER A 13 -3.06 37.93 -12.05
C SER A 13 -3.57 37.47 -13.42
N THR A 14 -2.83 36.56 -14.02
CA THR A 14 -3.20 35.95 -15.29
C THR A 14 -4.09 34.75 -14.96
N ALA A 15 -5.28 34.76 -15.57
CA ALA A 15 -6.31 33.74 -15.52
C ALA A 15 -7.17 33.68 -14.25
N ARG A 16 -8.44 34.00 -14.51
CA ARG A 16 -9.66 33.52 -13.85
C ARG A 16 -9.67 31.99 -13.90
N ALA A 17 -8.79 31.33 -13.14
CA ALA A 17 -9.03 29.94 -12.77
C ALA A 17 -10.42 29.93 -12.13
N LEU A 18 -11.28 29.00 -12.55
CA LEU A 18 -12.52 28.72 -11.83
C LEU A 18 -12.16 28.73 -10.34
N ASN A 19 -12.71 29.68 -9.58
CA ASN A 19 -12.47 29.82 -8.15
C ASN A 19 -13.18 28.65 -7.47
N LEU A 20 -12.72 27.43 -7.73
CA LEU A 20 -13.19 26.24 -7.08
C LEU A 20 -12.84 26.41 -5.62
N GLY A 21 -13.85 26.31 -4.76
CA GLY A 21 -13.63 26.23 -3.33
C GLY A 21 -12.76 25.03 -3.00
N ASP A 22 -12.04 25.07 -1.88
CA ASP A 22 -11.31 23.87 -1.42
C ASP A 22 -12.26 22.68 -1.21
N SER A 23 -13.53 22.92 -0.85
CA SER A 23 -14.56 21.87 -0.71
C SER A 23 -14.96 21.24 -2.05
N GLU A 24 -15.13 22.05 -3.09
CA GLU A 24 -15.43 21.53 -4.44
C GLU A 24 -14.24 20.77 -5.01
N LEU A 25 -13.02 21.26 -4.74
CA LEU A 25 -11.80 20.55 -5.11
C LEU A 25 -11.67 19.20 -4.39
N VAL A 26 -12.11 19.08 -3.14
CA VAL A 26 -12.16 17.79 -2.44
C VAL A 26 -13.10 16.83 -3.15
N ALA A 27 -14.34 17.24 -3.47
CA ALA A 27 -15.31 16.38 -4.15
C ALA A 27 -14.77 15.85 -5.49
N ILE A 28 -14.16 16.71 -6.30
CA ILE A 28 -13.57 16.29 -7.59
C ILE A 28 -12.39 15.33 -7.39
N ILE A 29 -11.57 15.55 -6.35
CA ILE A 29 -10.45 14.66 -6.05
C ILE A 29 -10.96 13.29 -5.58
N GLU A 30 -12.05 13.25 -4.80
CA GLU A 30 -12.69 12.00 -4.37
C GLU A 30 -13.23 11.22 -5.58
N ASP A 31 -13.94 11.88 -6.50
CA ASP A 31 -14.41 11.27 -7.76
C ASP A 31 -13.25 10.69 -8.58
N ILE A 32 -12.14 11.45 -8.70
CA ILE A 32 -10.92 10.95 -9.37
C ILE A 32 -10.34 9.74 -8.66
N GLN A 33 -10.35 9.71 -7.32
CA GLN A 33 -9.80 8.59 -6.55
C GLN A 33 -10.70 7.36 -6.55
N ASP A 34 -12.01 7.51 -6.72
CA ASP A 34 -12.93 6.38 -6.88
C ASP A 34 -12.72 5.68 -8.22
N GLU A 35 -12.51 6.46 -9.29
CA GLU A 35 -12.13 5.91 -10.60
C GLU A 35 -10.68 5.38 -10.62
N LEU A 36 -9.76 6.10 -9.97
CA LEU A 36 -8.31 5.90 -10.06
C LEU A 36 -7.64 5.82 -8.66
N PRO A 37 -7.90 4.76 -7.87
CA PRO A 37 -7.55 4.68 -6.44
C PRO A 37 -6.05 4.70 -6.12
N CYS A 38 -5.19 4.52 -7.12
CA CYS A 38 -3.72 4.57 -6.94
C CYS A 38 -3.11 5.95 -7.24
N TYR A 39 -3.92 6.98 -7.47
CA TYR A 39 -3.42 8.31 -7.85
C TYR A 39 -3.07 9.13 -6.60
N GLY A 40 -1.79 9.49 -6.50
CA GLY A 40 -1.33 10.52 -5.55
C GLY A 40 -1.46 11.93 -6.14
N TYR A 41 -1.22 12.95 -5.31
CA TYR A 41 -1.45 14.36 -5.66
C TYR A 41 -0.84 14.79 -7.00
N ARG A 42 0.33 14.26 -7.40
CA ARG A 42 0.93 14.56 -8.70
C ARG A 42 0.04 14.06 -9.85
N ARG A 43 -0.41 12.81 -9.80
CA ARG A 43 -1.26 12.21 -10.85
C ARG A 43 -2.65 12.81 -10.84
N VAL A 44 -3.22 13.05 -9.64
CA VAL A 44 -4.47 13.80 -9.48
C VAL A 44 -4.37 15.19 -10.11
N THR A 45 -3.26 15.91 -9.92
CA THR A 45 -3.08 17.24 -10.55
C THR A 45 -3.12 17.17 -12.08
N HIS A 46 -2.45 16.18 -12.68
CA HIS A 46 -2.47 16.01 -14.14
C HIS A 46 -3.88 15.63 -14.62
N GLU A 47 -4.60 14.81 -13.86
CA GLU A 47 -5.97 14.43 -14.18
C GLU A 47 -6.94 15.62 -14.09
N LEU A 48 -6.81 16.43 -13.03
CA LEU A 48 -7.54 17.70 -12.91
C LEU A 48 -7.29 18.61 -14.12
N GLN A 49 -6.04 18.74 -14.55
CA GLN A 49 -5.70 19.54 -15.73
C GLN A 49 -6.30 18.96 -17.03
N ARG A 50 -6.31 17.63 -17.19
CA ARG A 50 -6.97 16.96 -18.33
C ARG A 50 -8.47 17.20 -18.34
N ARG A 51 -9.10 17.29 -17.16
CA ARG A 51 -10.52 17.63 -16.97
C ARG A 51 -10.80 19.14 -17.06
N GLY A 52 -9.80 19.96 -17.40
CA GLY A 52 -9.95 21.41 -17.60
C GLY A 52 -9.76 22.27 -16.36
N TYR A 53 -9.40 21.67 -15.21
CA TYR A 53 -9.14 22.39 -13.97
C TYR A 53 -7.69 22.85 -13.88
N LEU A 54 -7.47 24.16 -14.01
CA LEU A 54 -6.17 24.80 -13.82
C LEU A 54 -5.83 24.97 -12.33
N VAL A 55 -5.32 23.90 -11.70
CA VAL A 55 -4.94 23.89 -10.29
C VAL A 55 -3.45 23.59 -10.11
N ASN A 56 -2.77 24.33 -9.24
CA ASN A 56 -1.37 24.10 -8.91
C ASN A 56 -1.21 22.83 -8.04
N HIS A 57 -0.23 21.98 -8.37
CA HIS A 57 0.09 20.77 -7.60
C HIS A 57 0.31 21.01 -6.10
N LYS A 58 0.83 22.19 -5.69
CA LYS A 58 0.98 22.55 -4.27
C LYS A 58 -0.36 22.69 -3.57
N ARG A 59 -1.37 23.25 -4.25
CA ARG A 59 -2.73 23.37 -3.73
C ARG A 59 -3.39 22.00 -3.60
N VAL A 60 -3.28 21.17 -4.63
CA VAL A 60 -3.78 19.78 -4.60
C VAL A 60 -3.13 19.01 -3.44
N ALA A 61 -1.82 19.11 -3.28
CA ALA A 61 -1.10 18.46 -2.18
C ALA A 61 -1.56 18.94 -0.78
N ARG A 62 -1.79 20.25 -0.62
CA ARG A 62 -2.31 20.83 0.64
C ARG A 62 -3.71 20.30 0.95
N VAL A 63 -4.61 20.35 -0.03
CA VAL A 63 -6.02 19.94 0.14
C VAL A 63 -6.12 18.43 0.41
N MET A 64 -5.38 17.61 -0.35
CA MET A 64 -5.36 16.16 -0.11
C MET A 64 -4.81 15.81 1.27
N ARG A 65 -3.75 16.50 1.74
CA ARG A 65 -3.21 16.28 3.08
C ARG A 65 -4.18 16.70 4.18
N ALA A 66 -4.84 17.84 4.02
CA ALA A 66 -5.79 18.37 5.01
C ALA A 66 -7.03 17.48 5.17
N ASN A 67 -7.44 16.78 4.12
CA ASN A 67 -8.63 15.92 4.10
C ASN A 67 -8.31 14.41 4.14
N GLY A 68 -7.05 14.02 4.40
CA GLY A 68 -6.68 12.62 4.50
C GLY A 68 -6.77 11.80 3.19
N LEU A 69 -6.80 12.47 2.03
CA LEU A 69 -6.93 11.86 0.70
C LEU A 69 -5.59 11.26 0.21
N GLY A 70 -4.94 10.44 1.04
CA GLY A 70 -3.70 9.76 0.71
C GLY A 70 -3.87 8.67 -0.37
N ILE A 71 -2.76 8.21 -0.93
CA ILE A 71 -2.78 7.04 -1.81
C ILE A 71 -3.22 5.83 -0.98
N LYS A 72 -4.20 5.07 -1.47
CA LYS A 72 -4.54 3.75 -0.91
C LYS A 72 -3.63 2.72 -1.59
N PRO A 73 -2.55 2.24 -0.93
CA PRO A 73 -1.69 1.23 -1.55
C PRO A 73 -2.50 -0.06 -1.74
N ARG A 74 -2.57 -0.55 -2.99
CA ARG A 74 -3.09 -1.89 -3.25
C ARG A 74 -2.11 -2.91 -2.65
N LYS A 75 -2.50 -3.56 -1.55
CA LYS A 75 -1.76 -4.70 -1.01
C LYS A 75 -1.92 -5.87 -1.98
N ARG A 76 -0.82 -6.27 -2.63
CA ARG A 76 -0.79 -7.49 -3.44
C ARG A 76 -0.51 -8.65 -2.50
N TYR A 77 -1.54 -9.42 -2.17
CA TYR A 77 -1.36 -10.71 -1.51
C TYR A 77 -1.10 -11.77 -2.59
N VAL A 78 0.05 -12.44 -2.51
CA VAL A 78 0.26 -13.68 -3.27
C VAL A 78 -0.46 -14.76 -2.50
N ARG A 79 -1.59 -15.24 -3.04
CA ARG A 79 -2.32 -16.36 -2.45
C ARG A 79 -1.59 -17.64 -2.81
N THR A 80 -0.75 -18.12 -1.89
CA THR A 80 0.00 -19.39 -2.05
C THR A 80 -0.85 -20.62 -1.79
N THR A 81 -2.00 -20.46 -1.12
CA THR A 81 -2.89 -21.56 -0.73
C THR A 81 -4.27 -21.38 -1.35
N ASP A 82 -4.69 -22.35 -2.14
CA ASP A 82 -6.09 -22.46 -2.55
C ASP A 82 -6.91 -23.05 -1.40
N SER A 83 -7.49 -22.18 -0.57
CA SER A 83 -8.41 -22.60 0.49
C SER A 83 -9.85 -22.84 0.00
N ASN A 84 -10.13 -22.62 -1.29
CA ASN A 84 -11.46 -22.78 -1.88
C ASN A 84 -11.49 -24.03 -2.77
N HIS A 85 -11.21 -25.18 -2.17
CA HIS A 85 -11.21 -26.48 -2.83
C HIS A 85 -12.26 -27.40 -2.19
N ASP A 86 -12.75 -28.37 -2.95
CA ASP A 86 -13.72 -29.37 -2.46
C ASP A 86 -13.06 -30.54 -1.71
N SER A 87 -11.73 -30.56 -1.60
CA SER A 87 -11.01 -31.60 -0.87
C SER A 87 -11.29 -31.56 0.66
N PRO A 88 -11.28 -32.71 1.35
CA PRO A 88 -11.49 -32.77 2.79
C PRO A 88 -10.50 -31.88 3.56
N ILE A 89 -11.03 -31.01 4.41
CA ILE A 89 -10.23 -30.18 5.32
C ILE A 89 -10.15 -30.90 6.67
N TYR A 90 -8.96 -31.38 7.02
CA TYR A 90 -8.73 -32.02 8.31
C TYR A 90 -8.54 -30.96 9.41
N PRO A 91 -9.19 -31.11 10.58
CA PRO A 91 -9.01 -30.19 11.69
C PRO A 91 -7.58 -30.25 12.22
N ASN A 92 -6.97 -29.09 12.47
CA ASN A 92 -5.68 -29.04 13.15
C ASN A 92 -5.88 -29.32 14.65
N LEU A 93 -5.70 -30.58 15.04
CA LEU A 93 -5.84 -31.06 16.42
C LEU A 93 -4.85 -30.40 17.40
N TYR A 94 -3.75 -29.83 16.91
CA TYR A 94 -2.70 -29.23 17.72
C TYR A 94 -2.71 -27.69 17.73
N ARG A 95 -3.75 -27.06 17.15
CA ARG A 95 -3.82 -25.58 17.02
C ARG A 95 -3.64 -24.83 18.34
N ASN A 96 -4.18 -25.37 19.44
CA ASN A 96 -4.17 -24.73 20.77
C ASN A 96 -3.40 -25.55 21.81
N VAL A 97 -2.52 -26.46 21.36
CA VAL A 97 -1.76 -27.33 22.26
C VAL A 97 -0.34 -26.81 22.39
N ILE A 98 0.10 -26.56 23.62
CA ILE A 98 1.49 -26.25 23.93
C ILE A 98 2.19 -27.57 24.27
N PRO A 99 3.19 -28.02 23.49
CA PRO A 99 3.91 -29.25 23.77
C PRO A 99 4.66 -29.18 25.10
N ALA A 100 4.37 -30.10 26.02
CA ALA A 100 4.95 -30.09 27.37
C ALA A 100 6.39 -30.64 27.44
N ARG A 101 6.82 -31.40 26.43
CA ARG A 101 8.17 -31.96 26.32
C ARG A 101 8.60 -32.08 24.85
N PRO A 102 9.91 -32.18 24.56
CA PRO A 102 10.42 -32.47 23.21
C PRO A 102 9.84 -33.76 22.62
N ASP A 103 9.85 -33.85 21.30
CA ASP A 103 9.45 -35.02 20.50
C ASP A 103 7.96 -35.40 20.60
N MET A 104 7.11 -34.45 21.00
CA MET A 104 5.66 -34.63 20.98
C MET A 104 5.00 -34.15 19.69
N VAL A 105 5.51 -33.06 19.11
CA VAL A 105 4.94 -32.41 17.93
C VAL A 105 6.09 -31.88 17.09
N TRP A 106 6.15 -32.32 15.84
CA TRP A 106 7.09 -31.79 14.86
C TRP A 106 6.35 -30.93 13.85
N VAL A 107 6.93 -29.78 13.54
CA VAL A 107 6.41 -28.84 12.54
C VAL A 107 7.37 -28.82 11.37
N ALA A 108 6.85 -29.11 10.19
CA ALA A 108 7.61 -28.98 8.95
C ALA A 108 7.34 -27.61 8.32
N ASP A 109 8.40 -26.98 7.83
CA ASP A 109 8.30 -25.78 7.00
C ASP A 109 9.20 -25.95 5.77
N PHE A 110 8.79 -25.34 4.65
CA PHE A 110 9.61 -25.29 3.44
C PHE A 110 9.84 -23.83 3.08
N THR A 111 11.09 -23.47 2.84
CA THR A 111 11.46 -22.11 2.47
C THR A 111 12.43 -22.11 1.31
N TYR A 112 12.50 -20.98 0.61
CA TYR A 112 13.48 -20.79 -0.47
C TYR A 112 14.60 -19.89 0.03
N ILE A 113 15.84 -20.32 -0.18
CA ILE A 113 17.02 -19.51 0.10
C ILE A 113 17.54 -19.00 -1.23
N ARG A 114 17.57 -17.68 -1.40
CA ARG A 114 18.11 -17.05 -2.60
C ARG A 114 19.63 -17.02 -2.49
N ILE A 115 20.32 -17.57 -3.49
CA ILE A 115 21.77 -17.46 -3.67
C ILE A 115 22.08 -16.63 -4.92
N ALA A 116 23.34 -16.24 -5.11
CA ALA A 116 23.73 -15.34 -6.20
C ALA A 116 23.34 -15.86 -7.60
N ALA A 117 23.42 -17.17 -7.80
CA ALA A 117 23.16 -17.81 -9.10
C ALA A 117 21.71 -18.31 -9.28
N CYS A 118 21.02 -18.67 -8.19
CA CYS A 118 19.70 -19.32 -8.25
C CYS A 118 18.99 -19.32 -6.88
N PHE A 119 18.06 -20.26 -6.66
CA PHE A 119 17.42 -20.53 -5.38
C PHE A 119 17.59 -22.02 -5.02
N CYS A 120 17.75 -22.31 -3.73
CA CYS A 120 17.61 -23.68 -3.20
C CYS A 120 16.38 -23.76 -2.29
N TYR A 121 15.83 -24.96 -2.15
CA TYR A 121 14.69 -25.23 -1.29
C TYR A 121 15.19 -25.87 0.00
N LEU A 122 14.94 -25.23 1.12
CA LEU A 122 15.23 -25.79 2.43
C LEU A 122 13.92 -26.32 3.02
N ALA A 123 13.86 -27.65 3.20
CA ALA A 123 12.84 -28.30 4.01
C ALA A 123 13.39 -28.49 5.42
N VAL A 124 12.68 -28.00 6.44
CA VAL A 124 13.11 -28.09 7.85
C VAL A 124 12.04 -28.77 8.67
N ILE A 125 12.46 -29.66 9.57
CA ILE A 125 11.63 -30.22 10.62
C ILE A 125 12.08 -29.62 11.95
N LEU A 126 11.15 -28.97 12.65
CA LEU A 126 11.34 -28.35 13.95
C LEU A 126 10.60 -29.14 15.03
N ASP A 127 11.24 -29.36 16.17
CA ASP A 127 10.54 -29.77 17.38
C ASP A 127 9.79 -28.58 17.99
N ALA A 128 8.47 -28.69 18.15
CA ALA A 128 7.62 -27.58 18.56
C ALA A 128 7.86 -27.16 20.03
N CYS A 129 8.34 -28.06 20.89
CA CYS A 129 8.65 -27.77 22.29
C CYS A 129 9.97 -27.01 22.43
N SER A 130 11.06 -27.61 21.95
CA SER A 130 12.44 -27.10 22.10
C SER A 130 12.84 -26.07 21.06
N ARG A 131 12.05 -25.94 19.98
CA ARG A 131 12.34 -25.08 18.81
C ARG A 131 13.63 -25.46 18.07
N LYS A 132 14.21 -26.63 18.35
CA LYS A 132 15.40 -27.13 17.67
C LYS A 132 15.05 -27.71 16.31
N VAL A 133 15.97 -27.57 15.36
CA VAL A 133 15.94 -28.30 14.09
C VAL A 133 16.31 -29.75 14.37
N VAL A 134 15.37 -30.65 14.09
CA VAL A 134 15.57 -32.11 14.24
C VAL A 134 15.95 -32.77 12.92
N GLY A 135 15.67 -32.11 11.79
CA GLY A 135 16.07 -32.56 10.47
C GLY A 135 15.96 -31.46 9.43
N TYR A 136 16.72 -31.57 8.35
CA TYR A 136 16.62 -30.68 7.20
C TYR A 136 17.02 -31.39 5.90
N GLY A 137 16.53 -30.87 4.77
CA GLY A 137 16.93 -31.24 3.41
C GLY A 137 17.09 -29.99 2.54
N LEU A 138 18.00 -30.03 1.57
CA LEU A 138 18.38 -28.92 0.69
C LEU A 138 18.12 -29.24 -0.79
#